data_AF-A0A2E9YEL5-F1
#
_entry.id   AF-A0A2E9YEL5-F1
#
_cell.length_a   1.000
_cell.length_b   1.000
_cell.length_c   1.000
_cell.angle_alpha   90.00
_cell.angle_beta   90.00
_cell.angle_gamma   90.00
#
_symmetry.space_group_name_H-M   'P 1'
#
loop_
_entity.id
_entity.type
_entity.pdbx_description
1 polymer ?
#
loop_
_entity_poly.entity_id
_entity_poly.type
_entity_poly.pdbx_seq_one_letter_code
_entity_poly.pdbx_strand_id
1 'polypeptide(L)'
;MRFPITLAIFICTCFALELDAQTAINDCNVFDAGPNETWTHVLTAVTMDDPDSGEQQVLEINVSSLPAEGANYRVVKTVANGNWYQGDPVPLSIGINTISVSATAFQRTVKFQFSDGAVEFETLILNDEDINTCTASEGGTAIAACAFFEVGVNESWPFVLTAATADDANSNEAQSLEFVVSFLPENGADYRILKTVANGQWNYGPAVALEIGLNSITVTEVSFARAVKFQFSSGDVEFTSAVLNDEELSCGSEPCEDANENGVCDEEEIDPSFYCGTGTEWNDVEGKCVALPQCTGDIDLDGSVNVSDLLLFLSVFGNDC
;
A
#
# COMPACT_ATOMS: atom_id res chain seq x y z
N MET A 1 -48.77 28.10 -38.06
CA MET A 1 -47.76 28.64 -37.13
C MET A 1 -47.33 27.51 -36.21
N ARG A 2 -46.21 26.84 -36.53
CA ARG A 2 -45.62 25.78 -35.69
C ARG A 2 -44.36 26.38 -35.08
N PHE A 3 -44.33 26.50 -33.76
CA PHE A 3 -43.13 26.85 -33.00
C PHE A 3 -42.27 25.59 -32.84
N PRO A 4 -40.96 25.63 -33.14
CA PRO A 4 -40.07 24.56 -32.75
C PRO A 4 -39.76 24.67 -31.25
N ILE A 5 -39.94 23.56 -30.54
CA ILE A 5 -39.52 23.37 -29.15
C ILE A 5 -38.03 23.02 -29.21
N THR A 6 -37.17 23.95 -28.79
CA THR A 6 -35.74 23.71 -28.61
C THR A 6 -35.55 23.03 -27.26
N LEU A 7 -35.24 21.74 -27.27
CA LEU A 7 -34.86 20.97 -26.09
C LEU A 7 -33.43 21.35 -25.68
N ALA A 8 -33.29 22.13 -24.61
CA ALA A 8 -31.99 22.42 -24.01
C ALA A 8 -31.52 21.18 -23.24
N ILE A 9 -30.55 20.45 -23.80
CA ILE A 9 -29.83 19.39 -23.11
C ILE A 9 -28.88 20.08 -22.13
N PHE A 10 -29.22 20.04 -20.84
CA PHE A 10 -28.35 20.47 -19.76
C PHE A 10 -27.31 19.36 -19.57
N ILE A 11 -26.16 19.51 -20.22
CA ILE A 11 -24.99 18.65 -19.99
C ILE A 11 -24.51 18.99 -18.58
N CYS A 12 -24.94 18.19 -17.60
CA CYS A 12 -24.32 18.14 -16.29
C CYS A 12 -22.94 17.51 -16.52
N THR A 13 -21.93 18.35 -16.79
CA THR A 13 -20.54 17.97 -16.60
C THR A 13 -20.41 17.64 -15.12
N CYS A 14 -20.50 16.36 -14.78
CA CYS A 14 -19.87 15.86 -13.57
C CYS A 14 -18.39 16.20 -13.73
N PHE A 15 -17.99 17.33 -13.15
CA PHE A 15 -16.62 17.49 -12.72
C PHE A 15 -16.38 16.29 -11.81
N ALA A 16 -15.56 15.36 -12.25
CA ALA A 16 -14.87 14.50 -11.32
C ALA A 16 -14.11 15.47 -10.41
N LEU A 17 -14.60 15.63 -9.18
CA LEU A 17 -13.71 16.04 -8.10
C LEU A 17 -12.74 14.89 -8.01
N GLU A 18 -11.56 15.06 -8.61
CA GLU A 18 -10.39 14.30 -8.21
C GLU A 18 -10.26 14.56 -6.71
N LEU A 19 -10.67 13.57 -5.94
CA LEU A 19 -10.49 13.56 -4.50
C LEU A 19 -9.03 13.17 -4.31
N ASP A 20 -8.12 14.13 -4.49
CA ASP A 20 -6.72 13.93 -4.15
C ASP A 20 -6.67 13.56 -2.66
N ALA A 21 -6.07 12.42 -2.35
CA ALA A 21 -6.01 11.90 -1.00
C ALA A 21 -5.29 12.91 -0.09
N GLN A 22 -5.96 13.32 1.00
CA GLN A 22 -5.38 14.22 1.98
C GLN A 22 -4.37 13.44 2.82
N THR A 23 -3.13 13.91 2.88
CA THR A 23 -2.08 13.30 3.71
C THR A 23 -1.66 14.26 4.81
N ALA A 24 -1.57 13.77 6.05
CA ALA A 24 -1.03 14.56 7.16
C ALA A 24 0.50 14.51 7.18
N ILE A 25 1.15 15.58 7.66
CA ILE A 25 2.62 15.64 7.80
C ILE A 25 3.16 14.47 8.65
N ASN A 26 2.46 14.07 9.72
CA ASN A 26 2.87 12.93 10.56
C ASN A 26 2.77 11.57 9.85
N ASP A 27 2.02 11.48 8.76
CA ASP A 27 1.77 10.24 8.02
C ASP A 27 2.54 10.20 6.69
N CYS A 28 3.43 11.17 6.46
CA CYS A 28 4.25 11.23 5.26
C CYS A 28 5.74 10.99 5.54
N ASN A 29 6.30 10.01 4.82
CA ASN A 29 7.70 9.57 4.91
C ASN A 29 8.75 10.63 4.53
N VAL A 30 8.36 11.73 3.86
CA VAL A 30 9.30 12.79 3.46
C VAL A 30 9.62 13.77 4.60
N PHE A 31 8.89 13.69 5.72
CA PHE A 31 9.13 14.50 6.91
C PHE A 31 9.81 13.66 8.00
N ASP A 32 10.99 14.09 8.43
CA ASP A 32 11.67 13.51 9.60
C ASP A 32 11.07 14.06 10.89
N ALA A 33 11.36 13.39 12.02
CA ALA A 33 11.14 13.94 13.34
C ALA A 33 11.92 15.25 13.54
N GLY A 34 11.23 16.25 14.07
CA GLY A 34 11.77 17.57 14.35
C GLY A 34 12.58 17.64 15.65
N PRO A 35 13.28 18.75 15.91
CA PRO A 35 14.28 18.82 16.98
C PRO A 35 13.73 18.91 18.41
N ASN A 36 12.43 19.16 18.60
CA ASN A 36 11.79 19.30 19.92
C ASN A 36 10.26 19.31 19.81
N GLU A 37 9.58 19.35 20.95
CA GLU A 37 8.12 19.34 21.07
C GLU A 37 7.41 20.55 20.43
N THR A 38 8.12 21.64 20.09
CA THR A 38 7.53 22.82 19.43
C THR A 38 7.70 22.79 17.91
N TRP A 39 8.65 22.01 17.42
CA TRP A 39 8.98 21.85 16.00
C TRP A 39 9.11 20.36 15.77
N THR A 40 7.97 19.73 15.54
CA THR A 40 7.79 18.27 15.64
C THR A 40 8.15 17.55 14.35
N HIS A 41 8.14 18.24 13.21
CA HIS A 41 8.48 17.66 11.91
C HIS A 41 9.44 18.54 11.11
N VAL A 42 10.26 17.94 10.26
CA VAL A 42 11.21 18.66 9.42
C VAL A 42 11.31 18.05 8.03
N LEU A 43 11.19 18.89 7.01
CA LEU A 43 11.55 18.58 5.63
C LEU A 43 12.97 19.10 5.37
N THR A 44 13.90 18.23 4.97
CA THR A 44 15.24 18.65 4.55
C THR A 44 15.23 18.97 3.06
N ALA A 45 15.42 20.24 2.70
CA ALA A 45 15.39 20.68 1.31
C ALA A 45 16.71 20.38 0.58
N VAL A 46 17.83 20.68 1.25
CA VAL A 46 19.18 20.43 0.72
C VAL A 46 20.17 20.38 1.87
N THR A 47 21.25 19.59 1.71
CA THR A 47 22.34 19.48 2.69
C THR A 47 23.60 20.18 2.21
N MET A 48 24.52 20.48 3.12
CA MET A 48 25.75 21.22 2.78
C MET A 48 26.71 20.44 1.86
N ASP A 49 26.57 19.11 1.78
CA ASP A 49 27.41 18.26 0.93
C ASP A 49 26.98 18.29 -0.54
N ASP A 50 25.80 18.86 -0.83
CA ASP A 50 25.34 19.10 -2.19
C ASP A 50 26.05 20.34 -2.78
N PRO A 51 26.72 20.20 -3.95
CA PRO A 51 27.46 21.30 -4.57
C PRO A 51 26.58 22.50 -4.93
N ASP A 52 25.28 22.27 -5.16
CA ASP A 52 24.29 23.27 -5.55
C ASP A 52 23.45 23.75 -4.36
N SER A 53 23.82 23.35 -3.13
CA SER A 53 23.12 23.76 -1.90
C SER A 53 23.10 25.27 -1.61
N GLY A 54 23.95 26.02 -2.31
CA GLY A 54 23.92 27.48 -2.31
C GLY A 54 22.74 28.08 -3.08
N GLU A 55 22.11 27.33 -3.98
CA GLU A 55 21.02 27.81 -4.83
C GLU A 55 19.74 28.15 -4.05
N GLN A 56 18.80 28.81 -4.73
CA GLN A 56 17.49 29.12 -4.17
C GLN A 56 16.74 27.82 -3.87
N GLN A 57 16.04 27.79 -2.73
CA GLN A 57 15.15 26.69 -2.38
C GLN A 57 13.71 27.22 -2.32
N VAL A 58 12.76 26.54 -2.94
CA VAL A 58 11.34 26.90 -2.95
C VAL A 58 10.52 25.67 -2.59
N LEU A 59 9.79 25.74 -1.48
CA LEU A 59 8.82 24.73 -1.09
C LEU A 59 7.42 25.28 -1.36
N GLU A 60 6.60 24.53 -2.08
CA GLU A 60 5.17 24.76 -2.20
C GLU A 60 4.43 23.60 -1.53
N ILE A 61 3.55 23.94 -0.59
CA ILE A 61 2.67 22.99 0.08
C ILE A 61 1.24 23.49 -0.01
N ASN A 62 0.36 22.68 -0.60
CA ASN A 62 -1.07 22.98 -0.67
C ASN A 62 -1.79 22.35 0.53
N VAL A 63 -2.03 23.15 1.56
CA VAL A 63 -2.62 22.71 2.83
C VAL A 63 -4.13 22.55 2.68
N SER A 64 -4.67 21.37 2.92
CA SER A 64 -6.11 21.10 2.89
C SER A 64 -6.77 21.34 4.26
N SER A 65 -6.06 21.06 5.35
CA SER A 65 -6.58 21.18 6.72
C SER A 65 -5.50 21.61 7.72
N LEU A 66 -5.93 22.29 8.79
CA LEU A 66 -5.07 22.73 9.89
C LEU A 66 -5.67 22.28 11.23
N PRO A 67 -4.83 22.03 12.26
CA PRO A 67 -5.28 21.88 13.63
C PRO A 67 -6.11 23.09 14.09
N ALA A 68 -6.98 22.88 15.08
CA ALA A 68 -7.87 23.94 15.59
C ALA A 68 -7.11 25.19 16.11
N GLU A 69 -5.91 24.99 16.65
CA GLU A 69 -5.02 26.06 17.14
C GLU A 69 -4.13 26.65 16.02
N GLY A 70 -4.25 26.14 14.80
CA GLY A 70 -3.36 26.42 13.67
C GLY A 70 -2.01 25.71 13.78
N ALA A 71 -1.19 25.89 12.74
CA ALA A 71 0.19 25.40 12.71
C ALA A 71 1.11 26.46 12.09
N ASN A 72 2.39 26.41 12.43
CA ASN A 72 3.41 27.30 11.90
C ASN A 72 4.50 26.49 11.21
N TYR A 73 5.14 27.11 10.22
CA TYR A 73 6.43 26.65 9.71
C TYR A 73 7.55 27.62 10.12
N ARG A 74 8.80 27.18 10.03
CA ARG A 74 9.97 28.06 10.01
C ARG A 74 11.07 27.51 9.12
N VAL A 75 11.90 28.41 8.61
CA VAL A 75 13.11 28.06 7.85
C VAL A 75 14.29 27.95 8.80
N VAL A 76 14.99 26.82 8.76
CA VAL A 76 16.26 26.59 9.48
C VAL A 76 17.36 26.35 8.48
N LYS A 77 18.48 27.07 8.59
CA LYS A 77 19.59 26.96 7.63
C LYS A 77 20.94 27.24 8.25
N THR A 78 22.00 26.75 7.64
CA THR A 78 23.36 27.19 8.00
C THR A 78 23.70 28.50 7.29
N VAL A 79 24.45 29.37 7.97
CA VAL A 79 25.00 30.61 7.38
C VAL A 79 26.50 30.45 7.06
N ALA A 80 27.12 31.46 6.44
CA ALA A 80 28.48 31.36 5.87
C ALA A 80 29.57 30.91 6.85
N ASN A 81 29.39 31.11 8.15
CA ASN A 81 30.34 30.69 9.19
C ASN A 81 30.05 29.28 9.75
N GLY A 82 29.14 28.53 9.14
CA GLY A 82 28.71 27.20 9.59
C GLY A 82 27.69 27.22 10.73
N ASN A 83 27.34 28.37 11.30
CA ASN A 83 26.35 28.44 12.38
C ASN A 83 24.94 28.24 11.83
N TRP A 84 24.07 27.70 12.68
CA TRP A 84 22.64 27.60 12.40
C TRP A 84 21.91 28.92 12.63
N TYR A 85 21.05 29.27 11.68
CA TYR A 85 20.04 30.30 11.77
C TYR A 85 18.66 29.64 11.81
N GLN A 86 17.84 30.04 12.77
CA GLN A 86 16.44 29.64 12.88
C GLN A 86 15.58 30.88 12.61
N GLY A 87 14.72 30.80 11.60
CA GLY A 87 13.76 31.87 11.31
C GLY A 87 12.66 31.96 12.36
N ASP A 88 11.95 33.09 12.33
CA ASP A 88 10.74 33.28 13.13
C ASP A 88 9.64 32.33 12.66
N PRO A 89 8.73 31.89 13.56
CA PRO A 89 7.55 31.12 13.19
C PRO A 89 6.65 31.93 12.24
N VAL A 90 6.17 31.29 11.18
CA VAL A 90 5.21 31.85 10.24
C VAL A 90 3.98 30.93 10.18
N PRO A 91 2.76 31.45 10.38
CA PRO A 91 1.56 30.62 10.34
C PRO A 91 1.32 30.07 8.93
N LEU A 92 0.88 28.82 8.85
CA LEU A 92 0.35 28.22 7.64
C LEU A 92 -1.09 28.69 7.41
N SER A 93 -1.51 28.72 6.15
CA SER A 93 -2.90 28.94 5.74
C SER A 93 -3.41 27.79 4.91
N ILE A 94 -4.72 27.52 4.95
CA ILE A 94 -5.37 26.60 4.00
C ILE A 94 -5.16 27.13 2.57
N GLY A 95 -4.85 26.22 1.64
CA GLY A 95 -4.43 26.50 0.28
C GLY A 95 -2.91 26.48 0.10
N ILE A 96 -2.44 27.04 -1.02
CA ILE A 96 -1.02 27.05 -1.40
C ILE A 96 -0.23 27.99 -0.48
N ASN A 97 0.81 27.44 0.14
CA ASN A 97 1.86 28.18 0.86
C ASN A 97 3.18 28.04 0.09
N THR A 98 3.68 29.14 -0.49
CA THR A 98 4.98 29.17 -1.18
C THR A 98 6.04 29.76 -0.25
N ILE A 99 7.04 28.96 0.10
CA ILE A 99 8.11 29.29 1.04
C ILE A 99 9.44 29.35 0.30
N SER A 100 10.03 30.54 0.20
CA SER A 100 11.27 30.74 -0.55
C SER A 100 12.47 31.08 0.33
N VAL A 101 13.60 30.45 0.05
CA VAL A 101 14.91 30.72 0.66
C VAL A 101 15.87 31.17 -0.42
N SER A 102 16.22 32.47 -0.43
CA SER A 102 17.08 33.07 -1.45
C SER A 102 18.45 32.40 -1.58
N ALA A 103 18.99 32.34 -2.80
CA ALA A 103 20.32 31.83 -3.11
C ALA A 103 21.45 32.57 -2.36
N THR A 104 22.58 31.89 -2.20
CA THR A 104 23.80 32.36 -1.53
C THR A 104 25.05 31.84 -2.24
N ALA A 105 26.17 32.55 -2.11
CA ALA A 105 27.44 32.16 -2.74
C ALA A 105 28.23 31.04 -2.02
N PHE A 106 27.66 30.43 -0.97
CA PHE A 106 28.29 29.38 -0.18
C PHE A 106 27.32 28.20 -0.02
N GLN A 107 27.87 26.99 0.09
CA GLN A 107 27.11 25.76 0.37
C GLN A 107 26.49 25.82 1.78
N ARG A 108 25.27 25.30 1.92
CA ARG A 108 24.51 25.40 3.17
C ARG A 108 23.48 24.29 3.27
N THR A 109 23.06 23.97 4.48
CA THR A 109 21.86 23.14 4.68
C THR A 109 20.63 24.05 4.78
N VAL A 110 19.51 23.65 4.20
CA VAL A 110 18.19 24.30 4.34
C VAL A 110 17.16 23.25 4.75
N LYS A 111 16.39 23.58 5.78
CA LYS A 111 15.30 22.75 6.31
C LYS A 111 14.05 23.61 6.54
N PHE A 112 12.88 23.02 6.33
CA PHE A 112 11.59 23.58 6.70
C PHE A 112 11.05 22.80 7.89
N GLN A 113 10.85 23.46 9.02
CA GLN A 113 10.31 22.83 10.23
C GLN A 113 8.87 23.21 10.41
N PHE A 114 8.05 22.26 10.84
CA PHE A 114 6.63 22.40 11.07
C PHE A 114 6.33 22.20 12.56
N SER A 115 5.40 22.97 13.11
CA SER A 115 5.07 22.94 14.53
C SER A 115 4.10 21.83 14.93
N ASP A 116 3.42 21.25 13.96
CA ASP A 116 2.38 20.24 14.17
C ASP A 116 2.37 19.25 12.99
N GLY A 117 2.19 17.96 13.29
CA GLY A 117 2.10 16.89 12.30
C GLY A 117 0.73 16.73 11.68
N ALA A 118 -0.33 17.18 12.37
CA ALA A 118 -1.72 17.04 11.93
C ALA A 118 -2.11 18.07 10.85
N VAL A 119 -1.14 18.75 10.23
CA VAL A 119 -1.37 19.56 9.03
C VAL A 119 -1.58 18.61 7.86
N GLU A 120 -2.74 18.68 7.23
CA GLU A 120 -3.05 17.90 6.03
C GLU A 120 -2.76 18.72 4.77
N PHE A 121 -2.25 18.06 3.73
CA PHE A 121 -1.94 18.68 2.45
C PHE A 121 -2.30 17.74 1.28
N GLU A 122 -2.46 18.35 0.11
CA GLU A 122 -2.77 17.68 -1.16
C GLU A 122 -1.51 17.57 -2.05
N THR A 123 -0.66 18.59 -2.05
CA THR A 123 0.54 18.63 -2.89
C THR A 123 1.75 19.14 -2.14
N LEU A 124 2.93 18.63 -2.52
CA LEU A 124 4.21 18.98 -1.92
C LEU A 124 5.29 19.05 -3.01
N ILE A 125 5.70 20.27 -3.36
CA ILE A 125 6.64 20.53 -4.45
C ILE A 125 7.87 21.22 -3.89
N LEU A 126 9.07 20.71 -4.19
CA LEU A 126 10.34 21.31 -3.83
C LEU A 126 11.13 21.62 -5.10
N ASN A 127 11.46 22.90 -5.32
CA ASN A 127 12.24 23.35 -6.49
C ASN A 127 11.66 22.88 -7.83
N ASP A 128 10.35 23.03 -8.01
CA ASP A 128 9.59 22.59 -9.18
C ASP A 128 9.49 21.05 -9.37
N GLU A 129 10.01 20.26 -8.43
CA GLU A 129 9.86 18.79 -8.39
C GLU A 129 8.76 18.40 -7.40
N ASP A 130 7.80 17.59 -7.84
CA ASP A 130 6.81 16.99 -6.96
C ASP A 130 7.50 15.91 -6.11
N ILE A 131 7.62 16.21 -4.81
CA ILE A 131 8.22 15.32 -3.82
C ILE A 131 7.15 14.69 -2.93
N ASN A 132 5.87 14.81 -3.28
CA ASN A 132 4.78 14.13 -2.60
C ASN A 132 4.81 12.62 -2.89
N THR A 133 5.82 11.93 -2.39
CA THR A 133 5.89 10.47 -2.35
C THR A 133 5.21 9.93 -1.10
N CYS A 134 4.35 10.73 -0.47
CA CYS A 134 3.74 10.41 0.80
C CYS A 134 2.84 9.21 0.63
N THR A 135 3.37 8.04 0.95
CA THR A 135 2.57 6.85 1.15
C THR A 135 2.02 6.91 2.56
N ALA A 136 1.01 7.77 2.79
CA ALA A 136 -0.08 7.30 3.63
C ALA A 136 -0.72 6.20 2.79
N SER A 137 -0.18 4.98 2.87
CA SER A 137 -0.64 3.91 2.01
C SER A 137 -2.07 3.60 2.43
N GLU A 138 -3.05 4.08 1.67
CA GLU A 138 -4.19 3.21 1.42
C GLU A 138 -3.62 1.96 0.75
N GLY A 139 -3.35 0.91 1.53
CA GLY A 139 -2.90 -0.39 1.02
C GLY A 139 -1.64 -1.00 1.62
N GLY A 140 -1.34 -0.77 2.90
CA GLY A 140 -0.34 -1.58 3.60
C GLY A 140 -0.85 -3.00 3.86
N THR A 141 0.04 -3.99 3.87
CA THR A 141 -0.29 -5.32 4.39
C THR A 141 -0.01 -5.34 5.88
N ALA A 142 -1.02 -5.67 6.70
CA ALA A 142 -0.81 -5.89 8.12
C ALA A 142 0.16 -7.05 8.34
N ILE A 143 1.08 -6.93 9.30
CA ILE A 143 1.98 -8.03 9.71
C ILE A 143 1.19 -9.31 9.98
N ALA A 144 0.03 -9.21 10.63
CA ALA A 144 -0.84 -10.35 10.91
C ALA A 144 -1.46 -11.01 9.67
N ALA A 145 -1.50 -10.31 8.54
CA ALA A 145 -2.03 -10.81 7.28
C ALA A 145 -0.96 -11.40 6.37
N CYS A 146 0.33 -11.21 6.66
CA CYS A 146 1.42 -11.72 5.84
C CYS A 146 1.93 -13.08 6.34
N ALA A 147 1.95 -14.09 5.46
CA ALA A 147 2.35 -15.46 5.78
C ALA A 147 3.82 -15.62 6.22
N PHE A 148 4.70 -14.68 5.88
CA PHE A 148 6.10 -14.68 6.33
C PHE A 148 6.24 -14.40 7.84
N PHE A 149 5.22 -13.82 8.48
CA PHE A 149 5.23 -13.50 9.90
C PHE A 149 4.45 -14.56 10.69
N GLU A 150 5.19 -15.50 11.27
CA GLU A 150 4.59 -16.58 12.06
C GLU A 150 4.13 -16.07 13.43
N VAL A 151 3.02 -16.62 13.93
CA VAL A 151 2.59 -16.38 15.31
C VAL A 151 3.48 -17.16 16.29
N GLY A 152 4.30 -16.43 17.04
CA GLY A 152 5.16 -16.93 18.10
C GLY A 152 4.44 -17.18 19.42
N VAL A 153 5.11 -17.89 20.33
CA VAL A 153 4.57 -18.25 21.66
C VAL A 153 4.67 -17.14 22.73
N ASN A 154 5.28 -16.01 22.40
CA ASN A 154 5.49 -14.91 23.34
C ASN A 154 4.41 -13.85 23.13
N GLU A 155 3.53 -13.68 24.11
CA GLU A 155 2.39 -12.73 23.99
C GLU A 155 2.81 -11.27 23.83
N SER A 156 4.01 -10.87 24.30
CA SER A 156 4.53 -9.51 24.12
C SER A 156 5.25 -9.32 22.78
N TRP A 157 5.55 -10.42 22.07
CA TRP A 157 6.26 -10.44 20.80
C TRP A 157 5.63 -11.50 19.88
N PRO A 158 4.34 -11.36 19.56
CA PRO A 158 3.55 -12.42 18.99
C PRO A 158 3.85 -12.69 17.51
N PHE A 159 4.45 -11.77 16.76
CA PHE A 159 4.74 -11.96 15.34
C PHE A 159 6.23 -12.13 15.10
N VAL A 160 6.62 -13.12 14.30
CA VAL A 160 7.99 -13.59 14.16
C VAL A 160 8.34 -13.78 12.70
N LEU A 161 9.28 -12.98 12.21
CA LEU A 161 9.95 -13.19 10.93
C LEU A 161 11.26 -13.94 11.16
N THR A 162 11.43 -15.11 10.55
CA THR A 162 12.68 -15.89 10.65
C THR A 162 13.64 -15.46 9.55
N ALA A 163 14.79 -14.90 9.94
CA ALA A 163 15.83 -14.46 9.01
C ALA A 163 16.79 -15.59 8.63
N ALA A 164 17.18 -16.40 9.63
CA ALA A 164 18.02 -17.57 9.44
C ALA A 164 17.77 -18.60 10.55
N THR A 165 17.91 -19.87 10.21
CA THR A 165 17.97 -21.00 11.14
C THR A 165 19.43 -21.41 11.38
N ALA A 166 19.70 -22.12 12.48
CA ALA A 166 21.05 -22.58 12.78
C ALA A 166 21.58 -23.66 11.79
N ASP A 167 20.71 -24.24 10.98
CA ASP A 167 21.07 -25.24 9.97
C ASP A 167 21.38 -24.60 8.60
N ASP A 168 21.08 -23.31 8.42
CA ASP A 168 21.36 -22.60 7.17
C ASP A 168 22.86 -22.36 7.02
N ALA A 169 23.38 -22.56 5.80
CA ALA A 169 24.81 -22.47 5.50
C ALA A 169 25.40 -21.06 5.75
N ASN A 170 24.58 -20.04 5.60
CA ASN A 170 24.89 -18.61 5.75
C ASN A 170 24.34 -18.02 7.07
N SER A 171 23.90 -18.87 8.00
CA SER A 171 23.30 -18.43 9.28
C SER A 171 24.21 -17.57 10.14
N ASN A 172 25.53 -17.71 9.96
CA ASN A 172 26.54 -16.93 10.65
C ASN A 172 26.85 -15.58 9.98
N GLU A 173 26.40 -15.35 8.74
CA GLU A 173 26.60 -14.10 8.00
C GLU A 173 25.73 -12.97 8.56
N ALA A 174 25.99 -11.73 8.13
CA ALA A 174 25.16 -10.59 8.50
C ALA A 174 23.73 -10.79 7.97
N GLN A 175 22.75 -10.29 8.72
CA GLN A 175 21.34 -10.35 8.32
C GLN A 175 20.80 -8.92 8.26
N SER A 176 19.98 -8.61 7.27
CA SER A 176 19.37 -7.30 7.07
C SER A 176 17.87 -7.43 6.84
N LEU A 177 17.11 -6.48 7.38
CA LEU A 177 15.71 -6.28 7.06
C LEU A 177 15.49 -4.80 6.78
N GLU A 178 15.11 -4.47 5.56
CA GLU A 178 14.57 -3.15 5.20
C GLU A 178 13.05 -3.25 5.22
N PHE A 179 12.41 -2.45 6.07
CA PHE A 179 10.99 -2.57 6.36
C PHE A 179 10.33 -1.21 6.26
N VAL A 180 9.51 -1.01 5.23
CA VAL A 180 8.81 0.24 4.96
C VAL A 180 7.43 0.18 5.60
N VAL A 181 7.32 0.75 6.80
CA VAL A 181 6.08 0.79 7.58
C VAL A 181 5.18 1.88 7.03
N SER A 182 3.93 1.52 6.73
CA SER A 182 2.90 2.46 6.26
C SER A 182 1.89 2.84 7.34
N PHE A 183 1.75 2.04 8.40
CA PHE A 183 0.84 2.32 9.50
C PHE A 183 1.35 1.73 10.83
N LEU A 184 1.13 2.48 11.91
CA LEU A 184 1.36 2.05 13.28
C LEU A 184 0.06 2.18 14.10
N PRO A 185 -0.22 1.25 15.02
CA PRO A 185 -1.34 1.39 15.95
C PRO A 185 -1.15 2.59 16.89
N GLU A 186 -2.22 3.08 17.51
CA GLU A 186 -2.24 4.32 18.33
C GLU A 186 -1.16 4.38 19.43
N ASN A 187 -0.76 3.23 19.98
CA ASN A 187 0.29 3.14 21.01
C ASN A 187 1.69 2.89 20.45
N GLY A 188 1.87 2.98 19.13
CA GLY A 188 3.08 2.54 18.43
C GLY A 188 3.26 1.03 18.46
N ALA A 189 4.35 0.56 17.85
CA ALA A 189 4.78 -0.82 17.91
C ALA A 189 6.31 -0.88 17.97
N ASP A 190 6.82 -1.98 18.50
CA ASP A 190 8.26 -2.22 18.64
C ASP A 190 8.64 -3.47 17.86
N TYR A 191 9.90 -3.53 17.43
CA TYR A 191 10.57 -4.76 17.04
C TYR A 191 11.68 -5.11 18.04
N ARG A 192 12.11 -6.38 18.04
CA ARG A 192 13.34 -6.82 18.67
C ARG A 192 14.02 -7.93 17.90
N ILE A 193 15.33 -8.05 18.09
CA ILE A 193 16.12 -9.13 17.52
C ILE A 193 16.22 -10.28 18.54
N LEU A 194 15.83 -11.48 18.12
CA LEU A 194 15.99 -12.71 18.87
C LEU A 194 17.00 -13.61 18.13
N LYS A 195 18.09 -13.98 18.80
CA LYS A 195 19.16 -14.78 18.16
C LYS A 195 19.80 -15.78 19.10
N THR A 196 20.37 -16.86 18.59
CA THR A 196 21.20 -17.75 19.41
C THR A 196 22.64 -17.25 19.50
N VAL A 197 23.26 -17.40 20.67
CA VAL A 197 24.69 -17.16 20.89
C VAL A 197 25.50 -18.46 20.76
N ALA A 198 26.84 -18.37 20.84
CA ALA A 198 27.76 -19.48 20.54
C ALA A 198 27.52 -20.77 21.35
N ASN A 199 26.91 -20.66 22.53
CA ASN A 199 26.57 -21.81 23.39
C ASN A 199 25.18 -22.39 23.09
N GLY A 200 24.51 -21.95 22.03
CA GLY A 200 23.16 -22.35 21.64
C GLY A 200 22.03 -21.72 22.45
N GLN A 201 22.32 -20.84 23.42
CA GLN A 201 21.29 -20.15 24.19
C GLN A 201 20.68 -18.98 23.41
N TRP A 202 19.40 -18.71 23.65
CA TRP A 202 18.72 -17.54 23.11
C TRP A 202 19.16 -16.25 23.81
N ASN A 203 19.41 -15.22 23.01
CA ASN A 203 19.66 -13.85 23.41
C ASN A 203 18.52 -12.97 22.88
N TYR A 204 17.85 -12.29 23.81
CA TYR A 204 16.73 -11.40 23.52
C TYR A 204 17.26 -9.97 23.49
N GLY A 205 17.17 -9.33 22.33
CA GLY A 205 17.49 -7.91 22.19
C GLY A 205 16.50 -7.01 22.94
N PRO A 206 16.86 -5.72 23.13
CA PRO A 206 15.94 -4.73 23.65
C PRO A 206 14.78 -4.49 22.67
N ALA A 207 13.69 -3.92 23.17
CA ALA A 207 12.64 -3.35 22.33
C ALA A 207 13.17 -2.10 21.63
N VAL A 208 12.86 -1.95 20.35
CA VAL A 208 13.18 -0.79 19.54
C VAL A 208 11.89 -0.36 18.84
N ALA A 209 11.50 0.90 18.98
CA ALA A 209 10.31 1.44 18.34
C ALA A 209 10.44 1.38 16.82
N LEU A 210 9.33 1.02 16.16
CA LEU A 210 9.16 1.21 14.73
C LEU A 210 8.72 2.64 14.46
N GLU A 211 9.16 3.17 13.32
CA GLU A 211 8.75 4.49 12.81
C GLU A 211 8.00 4.31 11.49
N ILE A 212 7.10 5.23 11.14
CA ILE A 212 6.52 5.27 9.80
C ILE A 212 7.65 5.53 8.79
N GLY A 213 7.59 4.86 7.64
CA GLY A 213 8.64 4.90 6.61
C GLY A 213 9.67 3.78 6.77
N LEU A 214 10.90 4.02 6.29
CA LEU A 214 11.95 3.00 6.20
C LEU A 214 12.60 2.73 7.56
N ASN A 215 12.52 1.47 8.00
CA ASN A 215 13.24 0.93 9.14
C ASN A 215 14.34 -0.01 8.63
N SER A 216 15.61 0.36 8.81
CA SER A 216 16.77 -0.45 8.43
C SER A 216 17.33 -1.21 9.63
N ILE A 217 17.09 -2.52 9.68
CA ILE A 217 17.46 -3.38 10.81
C ILE A 217 18.61 -4.30 10.38
N THR A 218 19.70 -4.32 11.14
CA THR A 218 20.87 -5.15 10.81
C THR A 218 21.33 -5.99 11.99
N VAL A 219 21.80 -7.19 11.70
CA VAL A 219 22.44 -8.11 12.64
C VAL A 219 23.83 -8.45 12.12
N THR A 220 24.87 -8.10 12.86
CA THR A 220 26.26 -8.31 12.45
C THR A 220 26.60 -9.80 12.34
N GLU A 221 27.52 -10.15 11.44
CA GLU A 221 28.05 -11.51 11.27
C GLU A 221 28.77 -12.04 12.52
N VAL A 222 28.90 -13.37 12.62
CA VAL A 222 29.66 -14.09 13.66
C VAL A 222 30.38 -15.30 13.06
N SER A 223 31.19 -15.98 13.87
CA SER A 223 31.99 -17.15 13.47
C SER A 223 31.32 -18.51 13.75
N PHE A 224 30.04 -18.55 14.10
CA PHE A 224 29.31 -19.77 14.46
C PHE A 224 27.90 -19.74 13.89
N ALA A 225 27.36 -20.93 13.56
CA ALA A 225 25.98 -21.05 13.07
C ALA A 225 24.96 -20.63 14.15
N ARG A 226 23.91 -19.92 13.76
CA ARG A 226 22.94 -19.33 14.70
C ARG A 226 21.56 -19.18 14.08
N ALA A 227 20.52 -19.21 14.91
CA ALA A 227 19.23 -18.72 14.47
C ALA A 227 19.15 -17.19 14.67
N VAL A 228 18.50 -16.48 13.73
CA VAL A 228 18.18 -15.05 13.81
C VAL A 228 16.71 -14.87 13.46
N LYS A 229 15.98 -14.14 14.31
CA LYS A 229 14.57 -13.82 14.16
C LYS A 229 14.34 -12.35 14.48
N PHE A 230 13.46 -11.70 13.73
CA PHE A 230 12.89 -10.41 14.07
C PHE A 230 11.52 -10.67 14.68
N GLN A 231 11.26 -10.13 15.88
CA GLN A 231 9.95 -10.24 16.51
C GLN A 231 9.31 -8.86 16.62
N PHE A 232 8.00 -8.81 16.44
CA PHE A 232 7.20 -7.59 16.43
C PHE A 232 6.16 -7.66 17.54
N SER A 233 5.90 -6.52 18.20
CA SER A 233 4.98 -6.45 19.33
C SER A 233 3.50 -6.37 18.92
N SER A 234 3.22 -5.97 17.68
CA SER A 234 1.86 -5.86 17.14
C SER A 234 1.79 -6.39 15.71
N GLY A 235 0.65 -7.00 15.38
CA GLY A 235 0.31 -7.47 14.04
C GLY A 235 -0.47 -6.45 13.22
N ASP A 236 -0.94 -5.39 13.89
CA ASP A 236 -1.68 -4.28 13.29
C ASP A 236 -0.75 -3.28 12.60
N VAL A 237 0.58 -3.45 12.71
CA VAL A 237 1.54 -2.69 11.92
C VAL A 237 1.34 -3.05 10.46
N GLU A 238 1.13 -2.06 9.59
CA GLU A 238 1.08 -2.28 8.15
C GLU A 238 2.37 -1.82 7.48
N PHE A 239 2.76 -2.51 6.42
CA PHE A 239 3.93 -2.19 5.61
C PHE A 239 3.62 -2.33 4.13
N THR A 240 4.38 -1.59 3.31
CA THR A 240 4.27 -1.62 1.85
C THR A 240 5.43 -2.35 1.19
N SER A 241 6.56 -2.49 1.89
CA SER A 241 7.72 -3.21 1.42
C SER A 241 8.49 -3.83 2.58
N ALA A 242 8.95 -5.06 2.38
CA ALA A 242 9.83 -5.74 3.31
C ALA A 242 10.88 -6.50 2.50
N VAL A 243 12.17 -6.23 2.72
CA VAL A 243 13.29 -6.89 2.04
C VAL A 243 14.20 -7.51 3.08
N LEU A 244 14.28 -8.83 3.09
CA LEU A 244 15.07 -9.64 4.00
C LEU A 244 16.30 -10.18 3.28
N ASN A 245 17.51 -9.81 3.71
CA ASN A 245 18.76 -10.26 3.11
C ASN A 245 18.80 -10.09 1.57
N ASP A 246 18.38 -8.92 1.09
CA ASP A 246 18.25 -8.57 -0.33
C ASP A 246 17.14 -9.33 -1.11
N GLU A 247 16.29 -10.10 -0.42
CA GLU A 247 15.12 -10.78 -0.99
C GLU A 247 13.81 -10.11 -0.55
N GLU A 248 12.97 -9.73 -1.52
CA GLU A 248 11.68 -9.09 -1.26
C GLU A 248 10.66 -10.10 -0.71
N LEU A 249 10.00 -9.73 0.39
CA LEU A 249 8.90 -10.48 0.99
C LEU A 249 7.57 -9.95 0.43
N SER A 250 6.97 -10.71 -0.49
CA SER A 250 5.67 -10.36 -1.06
C SER A 250 4.54 -11.02 -0.27
N CYS A 251 3.68 -10.20 0.34
CA CYS A 251 2.63 -10.66 1.23
C CYS A 251 1.23 -10.63 0.60
N GLY A 252 1.13 -10.43 -0.71
CA GLY A 252 -0.09 -10.71 -1.44
C GLY A 252 -0.43 -12.19 -1.35
N SER A 253 -1.70 -12.54 -1.50
CA SER A 253 -2.01 -13.80 -2.18
C SER A 253 -1.15 -13.81 -3.44
N GLU A 254 -0.42 -14.90 -3.73
CA GLU A 254 0.11 -15.07 -5.08
C GLU A 254 -1.00 -14.67 -6.05
N PRO A 255 -0.74 -13.90 -7.12
CA PRO A 255 -1.74 -13.72 -8.14
C PRO A 255 -2.17 -15.13 -8.54
N CYS A 256 -3.37 -15.50 -8.11
CA CYS A 256 -4.06 -16.62 -8.67
C CYS A 256 -4.11 -16.36 -10.17
N GLU A 257 -3.99 -17.40 -10.99
CA GLU A 257 -4.26 -17.20 -12.41
C GLU A 257 -5.68 -16.63 -12.51
N ASP A 258 -5.79 -15.43 -13.07
CA ASP A 258 -7.03 -14.84 -13.58
C ASP A 258 -6.84 -14.85 -15.09
N ALA A 259 -6.86 -16.05 -15.68
CA ALA A 259 -6.53 -16.24 -17.09
C ALA A 259 -7.50 -15.49 -18.01
N ASN A 260 -8.67 -15.10 -17.51
CA ASN A 260 -9.72 -14.43 -18.27
C ASN A 260 -9.90 -12.93 -17.91
N GLU A 261 -9.06 -12.40 -17.01
CA GLU A 261 -9.04 -10.99 -16.55
C GLU A 261 -10.38 -10.49 -16.02
N ASN A 262 -11.20 -11.36 -15.41
CA ASN A 262 -12.51 -10.97 -14.90
C ASN A 262 -12.49 -10.47 -13.44
N GLY A 263 -11.32 -10.48 -12.80
CA GLY A 263 -11.12 -10.03 -11.43
C GLY A 263 -11.49 -11.06 -10.36
N VAL A 264 -11.61 -12.35 -10.74
CA VAL A 264 -11.80 -13.49 -9.85
C VAL A 264 -10.70 -14.51 -10.11
N CYS A 265 -10.20 -15.16 -9.05
CA CYS A 265 -9.22 -16.22 -9.16
C CYS A 265 -9.79 -17.46 -9.88
N ASP A 266 -9.06 -18.05 -10.83
CA ASP A 266 -9.47 -19.25 -11.59
C ASP A 266 -9.84 -20.43 -10.67
N GLU A 267 -9.20 -20.56 -9.50
CA GLU A 267 -9.52 -21.60 -8.50
C GLU A 267 -10.80 -21.32 -7.69
N GLU A 268 -11.23 -20.05 -7.65
CA GLU A 268 -12.48 -19.60 -7.02
C GLU A 268 -13.62 -19.47 -8.04
N GLU A 269 -13.33 -19.62 -9.34
CA GLU A 269 -14.34 -19.66 -10.38
C GLU A 269 -15.20 -20.92 -10.25
N ILE A 270 -16.48 -20.70 -9.96
CA ILE A 270 -17.48 -21.75 -10.07
C ILE A 270 -17.77 -21.93 -11.55
N ASP A 271 -17.41 -23.09 -12.11
CA ASP A 271 -17.78 -23.49 -13.48
C ASP A 271 -19.29 -23.21 -13.71
N PRO A 272 -19.65 -22.26 -14.58
CA PRO A 272 -21.04 -21.87 -14.79
C PRO A 272 -21.92 -23.04 -15.27
N SER A 273 -21.32 -24.11 -15.82
CA SER A 273 -22.01 -25.34 -16.18
C SER A 273 -22.68 -26.04 -15.00
N PHE A 274 -22.19 -25.82 -13.77
CA PHE A 274 -22.81 -26.28 -12.54
C PHE A 274 -24.25 -25.76 -12.36
N TYR A 275 -24.53 -24.56 -12.88
CA TYR A 275 -25.87 -23.95 -12.79
C TYR A 275 -26.82 -24.39 -13.91
N CYS A 276 -26.36 -25.17 -14.89
CA CYS A 276 -27.22 -25.68 -15.93
C CYS A 276 -28.11 -26.81 -15.40
N GLY A 277 -29.42 -26.59 -15.46
CA GLY A 277 -30.42 -27.58 -15.08
C GLY A 277 -30.49 -28.75 -16.07
N THR A 278 -31.15 -29.83 -15.65
CA THR A 278 -31.39 -31.01 -16.49
C THR A 278 -31.99 -30.64 -17.85
N GLY A 279 -31.38 -31.10 -18.95
CA GLY A 279 -31.82 -30.81 -20.32
C GLY A 279 -31.21 -29.54 -20.92
N THR A 280 -30.25 -28.92 -20.22
CA THR A 280 -29.45 -27.79 -20.75
C THR A 280 -27.95 -28.10 -20.65
N GLU A 281 -27.15 -27.50 -21.52
CA GLU A 281 -25.69 -27.50 -21.46
C GLU A 281 -25.17 -26.05 -21.47
N TRP A 282 -24.05 -25.79 -20.83
CA TRP A 282 -23.43 -24.47 -20.89
C TRP A 282 -22.85 -24.22 -22.28
N ASN A 283 -23.15 -23.07 -22.85
CA ASN A 283 -22.55 -22.63 -24.10
C ASN A 283 -21.61 -21.46 -23.80
N ASP A 284 -20.31 -21.72 -23.88
CA ASP A 284 -19.26 -20.73 -23.62
C ASP A 284 -19.33 -19.51 -24.55
N VAL A 285 -19.78 -19.70 -25.79
CA VAL A 285 -19.88 -18.62 -26.78
C VAL A 285 -21.06 -17.71 -26.48
N GLU A 286 -22.18 -18.25 -25.99
CA GLU A 286 -23.38 -17.48 -25.66
C GLU A 286 -23.44 -17.02 -24.20
N GLY A 287 -22.51 -17.48 -23.34
CA GLY A 287 -22.45 -17.15 -21.92
C GLY A 287 -23.72 -17.54 -21.16
N LYS A 288 -24.37 -18.63 -21.56
CA LYS A 288 -25.64 -19.09 -20.96
C LYS A 288 -25.84 -20.59 -21.14
N CYS A 289 -26.67 -21.18 -20.28
CA CYS A 289 -27.18 -22.53 -20.51
C CYS A 289 -28.13 -22.55 -21.72
N VAL A 290 -27.80 -23.37 -22.71
CA VAL A 290 -28.64 -23.63 -23.89
C VAL A 290 -29.34 -24.97 -23.73
N ALA A 291 -30.53 -25.11 -24.29
CA ALA A 291 -31.22 -26.40 -24.27
C ALA A 291 -30.41 -27.43 -25.05
N LEU A 292 -30.17 -28.58 -24.44
CA LEU A 292 -29.71 -29.75 -25.19
C LEU A 292 -30.76 -30.06 -26.26
N PRO A 293 -30.37 -30.54 -27.45
CA PRO A 293 -31.29 -30.88 -28.55
C PRO A 293 -32.22 -32.07 -28.26
N GLN A 294 -32.55 -32.32 -27.00
CA GLN A 294 -33.64 -33.18 -26.56
C GLN A 294 -34.96 -32.40 -26.71
N CYS A 295 -35.35 -32.13 -27.96
CA CYS A 295 -36.66 -31.61 -28.28
C CYS A 295 -37.69 -32.60 -27.72
N THR A 296 -38.43 -32.25 -26.66
CA THR A 296 -39.38 -33.17 -25.98
C THR A 296 -40.48 -33.73 -26.91
N GLY A 297 -40.58 -33.23 -28.15
CA GLY A 297 -41.48 -33.70 -29.21
C GLY A 297 -40.80 -34.25 -30.46
N ASP A 298 -39.48 -34.42 -30.46
CA ASP A 298 -38.73 -35.14 -31.49
C ASP A 298 -38.64 -36.62 -31.07
N ILE A 299 -39.61 -37.41 -31.53
CA ILE A 299 -39.85 -38.78 -31.09
C ILE A 299 -39.00 -39.75 -31.91
N ASP A 300 -38.64 -39.38 -33.14
CA ASP A 300 -37.74 -40.19 -33.99
C ASP A 300 -36.26 -39.79 -33.87
N LEU A 301 -35.95 -38.74 -33.09
CA LEU A 301 -34.60 -38.24 -32.78
C LEU A 301 -33.85 -37.75 -34.02
N ASP A 302 -34.57 -37.21 -35.02
CA ASP A 302 -33.99 -36.68 -36.26
C ASP A 302 -33.50 -35.23 -36.15
N GLY A 303 -33.73 -34.59 -34.99
CA GLY A 303 -33.34 -33.23 -34.69
C GLY A 303 -34.39 -32.17 -35.06
N SER A 304 -35.59 -32.54 -35.52
CA SER A 304 -36.64 -31.61 -35.97
C SER A 304 -38.04 -32.00 -35.51
N VAL A 305 -38.70 -31.21 -34.66
CA VAL A 305 -40.12 -31.44 -34.29
C VAL A 305 -41.04 -31.13 -35.47
N ASN A 306 -41.53 -32.17 -36.15
CA ASN A 306 -42.35 -32.01 -37.35
C ASN A 306 -43.49 -33.05 -37.42
N VAL A 307 -44.17 -33.11 -38.57
CA VAL A 307 -45.34 -34.00 -38.74
C VAL A 307 -44.93 -35.48 -38.64
N SER A 308 -43.68 -35.83 -38.97
CA SER A 308 -43.13 -37.18 -38.80
C SER A 308 -43.27 -37.66 -37.35
N ASP A 309 -42.87 -36.84 -36.38
CA ASP A 309 -42.93 -37.16 -34.95
C ASP A 309 -44.35 -37.39 -34.46
N LEU A 310 -45.28 -36.52 -34.89
CA LEU A 310 -46.68 -36.66 -34.54
C LEU A 310 -47.28 -37.95 -35.11
N LEU A 311 -46.90 -38.32 -36.33
CA LEU A 311 -47.33 -39.57 -36.94
C LEU A 311 -46.73 -40.79 -36.23
N LEU A 312 -45.47 -40.72 -35.78
CA LEU A 312 -44.85 -41.78 -34.99
C LEU A 312 -45.56 -41.95 -33.65
N PHE A 313 -45.85 -40.86 -32.94
CA PHE A 313 -46.65 -40.89 -31.71
C PHE A 313 -48.02 -41.53 -31.92
N LEU A 314 -48.74 -41.10 -32.96
CA LEU A 314 -50.08 -41.62 -33.28
C LEU A 314 -50.05 -43.08 -33.74
N SER A 315 -48.95 -43.55 -34.34
CA SER A 315 -48.83 -44.93 -34.83
C SER A 315 -48.85 -45.96 -33.71
N VAL A 316 -48.35 -45.59 -32.53
CA VAL A 316 -48.31 -46.45 -31.35
C VAL A 316 -49.43 -46.13 -30.35
N PHE A 317 -50.20 -45.07 -30.58
CA PHE A 317 -51.25 -44.60 -29.68
C PHE A 317 -52.40 -45.61 -29.57
N GLY A 318 -52.66 -46.07 -28.35
CA GLY A 318 -53.73 -47.05 -28.05
C GLY A 318 -53.33 -48.51 -28.21
N ASN A 319 -52.05 -48.80 -28.47
CA ASN A 319 -51.51 -50.15 -28.27
C ASN A 319 -51.21 -50.37 -26.79
N ASP A 320 -51.55 -51.55 -26.27
CA ASP A 320 -51.12 -51.98 -24.95
C ASP A 320 -49.63 -52.33 -25.01
N CYS A 321 -48.86 -51.83 -24.04
CA CYS A 321 -47.43 -52.13 -23.88
C CYS A 321 -47.19 -53.54 -23.33
#